data_AF-A0A1S6IV22-F1
#
_entry.id   AF-A0A1S6IV22-F1
#
_cell.length_a   1.000
_cell.length_b   1.000
_cell.length_c   1.000
_cell.angle_alpha   90.00
_cell.angle_beta   90.00
_cell.angle_gamma   90.00
#
_symmetry.space_group_name_H-M   'P 1'
#
loop_
_entity.id
_entity.type
_entity.pdbx_description
1 polymer ?
#
loop_
_entity_poly.entity_id
_entity_poly.type
_entity_poly.pdbx_seq_one_letter_code
_entity_poly.pdbx_strand_id
1 'polypeptide(L)'
;MKIINRQNILTNKQIESVIKLMGKDYQPKKIFVYETRFDLIRYYPRCFNFSLEEFRGELEGSYDPDEDTVYLCVFAQTDDGDDVHSKQLYSLHALAHELRHRYQYVNNRLFHDDKKSEKDADNFATNFINRNSRKISKIMGWSQEWTVEEED
;
A
#
# COMPACT_ATOMS: atom_id res chain seq x y z
N MET A 1 2.73 15.21 -2.07
CA MET A 1 2.75 13.79 -2.43
C MET A 1 2.66 13.67 -3.95
N LYS A 2 3.61 12.98 -4.59
CA LYS A 2 3.61 12.66 -6.02
C LYS A 2 3.28 11.18 -6.21
N ILE A 3 2.27 10.84 -7.00
CA ILE A 3 1.89 9.43 -7.25
C ILE A 3 2.23 9.07 -8.71
N ILE A 4 3.00 8.01 -8.88
CA ILE A 4 3.38 7.45 -10.19
C ILE A 4 2.69 6.11 -10.33
N ASN A 5 1.69 6.06 -11.19
CA ASN A 5 0.70 4.99 -11.21
C ASN A 5 0.02 4.95 -12.59
N ARG A 6 -0.28 3.75 -13.09
CA ARG A 6 -1.03 3.56 -14.34
C ARG A 6 -2.53 3.78 -14.19
N GLN A 7 -3.05 3.64 -12.98
CA GLN A 7 -4.44 3.91 -12.61
C GLN A 7 -5.47 2.92 -13.18
N ASN A 8 -5.07 1.69 -13.53
CA ASN A 8 -6.02 0.66 -13.94
C ASN A 8 -6.62 -0.08 -12.74
N ILE A 9 -5.86 -0.25 -11.64
CA ILE A 9 -6.36 -0.87 -10.41
C ILE A 9 -6.80 0.18 -9.40
N LEU A 10 -5.90 1.07 -8.99
CA LEU A 10 -6.21 2.18 -8.09
C LEU A 10 -5.97 3.51 -8.80
N THR A 11 -6.91 4.43 -8.80
CA THR A 11 -6.68 5.80 -9.30
C THR A 11 -5.90 6.63 -8.28
N ASN A 12 -5.19 7.66 -8.74
CA ASN A 12 -4.49 8.58 -7.84
C ASN A 12 -5.45 9.26 -6.85
N LYS A 13 -6.66 9.60 -7.32
CA LYS A 13 -7.69 10.20 -6.48
C LYS A 13 -8.17 9.25 -5.37
N GLN A 14 -8.29 7.96 -5.66
CA GLN A 14 -8.65 6.94 -4.67
C GLN A 14 -7.55 6.84 -3.60
N ILE A 15 -6.30 6.69 -4.02
CA ILE A 15 -5.13 6.61 -3.13
C ILE A 15 -5.06 7.85 -2.22
N GLU A 16 -5.16 9.05 -2.79
CA GLU A 16 -5.16 10.30 -2.01
C GLU A 16 -6.31 10.38 -1.01
N SER A 17 -7.50 9.91 -1.40
CA SER A 17 -8.68 9.94 -0.55
C SER A 17 -8.54 8.99 0.64
N VAL A 18 -7.96 7.80 0.42
CA VAL A 18 -7.66 6.84 1.50
C VAL A 18 -6.60 7.39 2.45
N ILE A 19 -5.50 7.95 1.94
CA ILE A 19 -4.44 8.54 2.78
C ILE A 19 -4.97 9.69 3.64
N LYS A 20 -5.88 10.51 3.09
CA LYS A 20 -6.54 11.58 3.86
C LYS A 20 -7.34 11.06 5.06
N LEU A 21 -7.84 9.83 5.02
CA LEU A 21 -8.54 9.22 6.16
C LEU A 21 -7.58 8.84 7.30
N MET A 22 -6.31 8.54 6.98
CA MET A 22 -5.29 8.16 7.97
C MET A 22 -4.70 9.36 8.70
N GLY A 23 -4.54 10.49 8.00
CA GLY A 23 -4.02 11.74 8.54
C GLY A 23 -2.65 12.13 8.00
N LYS A 24 -2.19 13.33 8.39
CA LYS A 24 -0.98 13.97 7.81
C LYS A 24 0.30 13.16 8.00
N ASP A 25 0.43 12.42 9.10
CA ASP A 25 1.65 11.69 9.45
C ASP A 25 1.80 10.40 8.61
N TYR A 26 0.79 10.05 7.82
CA TYR A 26 0.81 8.95 6.87
C TYR A 26 1.13 9.42 5.44
N GLN A 27 1.29 10.71 5.17
CA GLN A 27 1.41 11.22 3.79
C GLN A 27 2.87 11.26 3.28
N PRO A 28 3.34 10.30 2.45
CA PRO A 28 4.71 10.33 1.91
C PRO A 28 4.94 11.46 0.91
N LYS A 29 6.22 11.74 0.65
CA LYS A 29 6.60 12.60 -0.48
C LYS A 29 6.18 11.98 -1.81
N LYS A 30 6.35 10.65 -1.97
CA LYS A 30 6.14 9.95 -3.24
C LYS A 30 5.52 8.56 -3.05
N ILE A 31 4.72 8.14 -4.02
CA ILE A 31 4.19 6.77 -4.11
C ILE A 31 4.41 6.25 -5.52
N PHE A 32 4.91 5.02 -5.64
CA PHE A 32 4.94 4.26 -6.88
C PHE A 32 3.97 3.09 -6.79
N VAL A 33 3.17 2.91 -7.83
CA VAL A 33 2.27 1.76 -7.96
C VAL A 33 2.70 0.97 -9.19
N TYR A 34 3.19 -0.25 -8.95
CA TYR A 34 3.59 -1.20 -9.97
C TYR A 34 2.44 -2.21 -10.18
N GLU A 35 1.64 -1.99 -11.22
CA GLU A 35 0.54 -2.89 -11.57
C GLU A 35 1.03 -4.16 -12.28
N THR A 36 2.18 -4.08 -12.95
CA THR A 36 2.81 -5.19 -13.68
C THR A 36 4.31 -5.23 -13.42
N ARG A 37 4.94 -6.40 -13.57
CA ARG A 37 6.42 -6.51 -13.51
C ARG A 37 7.13 -5.61 -14.54
N PHE A 38 6.49 -5.33 -15.68
CA PHE A 38 7.01 -4.40 -16.68
C PHE A 38 7.09 -2.95 -16.18
N ASP A 39 6.32 -2.59 -15.16
CA ASP A 39 6.40 -1.27 -14.54
C ASP A 39 7.70 -1.05 -13.78
N LEU A 40 8.27 -2.11 -13.20
CA LEU A 40 9.58 -2.06 -12.55
C LEU A 40 10.64 -1.55 -13.54
N ILE A 41 10.67 -2.11 -14.75
CA ILE A 41 11.60 -1.73 -15.81
C ILE A 41 11.26 -0.33 -16.35
N ARG A 42 9.97 -0.06 -16.59
CA ARG A 42 9.50 1.22 -17.14
C ARG A 42 9.85 2.40 -16.23
N TYR A 43 9.76 2.20 -14.93
CA TYR A 43 10.00 3.24 -13.93
C TYR A 43 11.40 3.20 -13.32
N TYR A 44 12.20 2.17 -13.58
CA TYR A 44 13.59 2.04 -13.12
C TYR A 44 14.40 3.34 -13.13
N PRO A 45 14.42 4.17 -14.21
CA PRO A 45 15.19 5.41 -14.25
C PRO A 45 14.69 6.51 -13.29
N ARG A 46 13.50 6.32 -12.71
CA ARG A 46 12.84 7.25 -11.78
C ARG A 46 12.91 6.76 -10.33
N CYS A 47 13.33 5.51 -10.10
CA CYS A 47 13.23 4.85 -8.82
C CYS A 47 14.59 4.45 -8.24
N PHE A 48 15.58 4.02 -9.04
CA PHE A 48 16.95 3.56 -8.65
C PHE A 48 17.11 2.68 -7.39
N ASN A 49 16.04 2.35 -6.67
CA ASN A 49 16.02 1.67 -5.39
C ASN A 49 15.14 0.43 -5.54
N PHE A 50 15.69 -0.61 -6.18
CA PHE A 50 15.01 -1.91 -6.30
C PHE A 50 15.86 -2.98 -5.65
N SER A 51 15.26 -3.74 -4.72
CA SER A 51 15.84 -4.98 -4.21
C SER A 51 15.51 -6.15 -5.15
N LEU A 52 16.31 -7.21 -5.12
CA LEU A 52 16.07 -8.41 -5.92
C LEU A 52 14.75 -9.14 -5.50
N GLU A 53 14.31 -8.92 -4.27
CA GLU A 53 13.11 -9.52 -3.66
C GLU A 53 11.83 -8.90 -4.22
N GLU A 54 11.82 -7.57 -4.43
CA GLU A 54 10.72 -6.86 -5.12
C GLU A 54 10.54 -7.37 -6.56
N PHE A 55 11.63 -7.76 -7.24
CA PHE A 55 11.59 -8.33 -8.59
C PHE A 55 11.04 -9.77 -8.62
N ARG A 56 11.27 -10.56 -7.56
CA ARG A 56 10.71 -11.91 -7.41
C ARG A 56 9.19 -11.87 -7.16
N GLY A 57 8.67 -10.74 -6.69
CA GLY A 57 7.25 -10.57 -6.36
C GLY A 57 6.90 -11.20 -5.01
N GLU A 58 7.87 -11.27 -4.09
CA GLU A 58 7.69 -11.76 -2.73
C GLU A 58 7.28 -10.62 -1.76
N LEU A 59 7.27 -9.38 -2.24
CA LEU A 59 6.94 -8.17 -1.49
C LEU A 59 5.78 -7.44 -2.16
N GLU A 60 4.68 -7.25 -1.43
CA GLU A 60 3.50 -6.50 -1.88
C GLU A 60 3.70 -4.98 -1.80
N GLY A 61 4.67 -4.53 -1.02
CA GLY A 61 5.04 -3.14 -0.87
C GLY A 61 6.36 -2.97 -0.12
N SER A 62 6.82 -1.72 -0.08
CA SER A 62 7.95 -1.30 0.77
C SER A 62 7.89 0.21 1.05
N TYR A 63 8.38 0.62 2.22
CA TYR A 63 8.63 2.02 2.56
C TYR A 63 10.12 2.33 2.64
N ASP A 64 10.56 3.31 1.85
CA ASP A 64 11.92 3.84 1.85
C ASP A 64 11.99 5.16 2.65
N PRO A 65 12.63 5.15 3.83
CA PRO A 65 12.72 6.32 4.70
C PRO A 65 13.64 7.42 4.17
N ASP A 66 14.67 7.08 3.38
CA ASP A 66 15.64 8.06 2.88
C ASP A 66 14.98 8.99 1.86
N GLU A 67 14.15 8.43 0.98
CA GLU A 67 13.42 9.16 -0.04
C GLU A 67 11.99 9.56 0.38
N ASP A 68 11.52 9.12 1.55
CA ASP A 68 10.12 9.18 2.00
C ASP A 68 9.16 8.72 0.88
N THR A 69 9.43 7.52 0.36
CA THR A 69 8.74 6.93 -0.79
C THR A 69 8.11 5.61 -0.41
N VAL A 70 6.85 5.41 -0.79
CA VAL A 70 6.16 4.12 -0.70
C VAL A 70 6.11 3.47 -2.07
N TYR A 71 6.42 2.18 -2.13
CA TYR A 71 6.30 1.34 -3.31
C TYR A 71 5.17 0.33 -3.05
N LEU A 72 4.30 0.16 -4.04
CA LEU A 72 3.18 -0.78 -3.98
C LEU A 72 3.26 -1.70 -5.21
N CYS A 73 3.37 -3.00 -4.98
CA CYS A 73 3.55 -4.05 -5.98
C CYS A 73 2.25 -4.85 -6.15
N VAL A 74 1.29 -4.30 -6.87
CA VAL A 74 -0.02 -4.96 -7.11
C VAL A 74 0.14 -6.32 -7.81
N PHE A 75 1.17 -6.48 -8.65
CA PHE A 75 1.42 -7.74 -9.36
C PHE A 75 1.88 -8.89 -8.45
N ALA A 76 2.32 -8.59 -7.22
CA ALA A 76 2.78 -9.59 -6.25
C ALA A 76 1.63 -10.23 -5.47
N GLN A 77 0.42 -9.69 -5.57
CA GLN A 77 -0.77 -10.17 -4.88
C GLN A 77 -1.30 -11.40 -5.61
N THR A 78 -0.96 -12.59 -5.11
CA THR A 78 -1.22 -13.88 -5.78
C THR A 78 -2.54 -14.54 -5.38
N ASP A 79 -3.28 -14.00 -4.42
CA ASP A 79 -4.44 -14.69 -3.83
C ASP A 79 -5.78 -14.42 -4.58
N ASP A 80 -6.23 -15.49 -5.24
CA ASP A 80 -7.61 -16.00 -5.51
C ASP A 80 -8.76 -15.08 -5.95
N GLY A 81 -8.52 -13.80 -6.21
CA GLY A 81 -9.49 -12.88 -6.81
C GLY A 81 -9.01 -12.32 -8.14
N ASP A 82 -9.37 -12.97 -9.25
CA ASP A 82 -9.03 -12.44 -10.58
C ASP A 82 -9.84 -11.17 -10.93
N ASP A 83 -10.82 -10.83 -10.08
CA ASP A 83 -11.62 -9.63 -10.21
C ASP A 83 -10.90 -8.38 -9.68
N VAL A 84 -11.23 -7.24 -10.29
CA VAL A 84 -10.62 -5.94 -9.98
C VAL A 84 -10.83 -5.55 -8.51
N HIS A 85 -11.95 -5.96 -7.91
CA HIS A 85 -12.31 -5.55 -6.57
C HIS A 85 -11.40 -6.21 -5.52
N SER A 86 -11.14 -7.52 -5.64
CA SER A 86 -10.18 -8.22 -4.79
C SER A 86 -8.78 -7.59 -4.88
N LYS A 87 -8.28 -7.36 -6.10
CA LYS A 87 -6.97 -6.69 -6.31
C LYS A 87 -6.91 -5.31 -5.66
N GLN A 88 -7.98 -4.52 -5.78
CA GLN A 88 -8.03 -3.22 -5.12
C GLN A 88 -8.01 -3.35 -3.59
N LEU A 89 -8.70 -4.34 -3.01
CA LEU A 89 -8.74 -4.55 -1.57
C LEU A 89 -7.37 -4.91 -1.00
N TYR A 90 -6.71 -5.92 -1.57
CA TYR A 90 -5.35 -6.31 -1.16
C TYR A 90 -4.38 -5.15 -1.37
N SER A 91 -4.45 -4.43 -2.50
CA SER A 91 -3.60 -3.27 -2.75
C SER A 91 -3.81 -2.14 -1.72
N LEU A 92 -5.03 -1.97 -1.20
CA LEU A 92 -5.31 -1.00 -0.14
C LEU A 92 -4.80 -1.46 1.22
N HIS A 93 -4.83 -2.77 1.50
CA HIS A 93 -4.26 -3.33 2.72
C HIS A 93 -2.74 -3.15 2.72
N ALA A 94 -2.03 -3.60 1.68
CA ALA A 94 -0.59 -3.40 1.52
C ALA A 94 -0.21 -1.90 1.56
N LEU A 95 -0.99 -1.02 0.91
CA LEU A 95 -0.77 0.42 1.03
C LEU A 95 -0.90 0.91 2.48
N ALA A 96 -1.90 0.45 3.23
CA ALA A 96 -2.06 0.84 4.63
C ALA A 96 -0.93 0.33 5.53
N HIS A 97 -0.41 -0.86 5.24
CA HIS A 97 0.77 -1.45 5.89
C HIS A 97 2.00 -0.56 5.70
N GLU A 98 2.35 -0.24 4.46
CA GLU A 98 3.54 0.58 4.17
C GLU A 98 3.44 2.01 4.71
N LEU A 99 2.24 2.60 4.66
CA LEU A 99 2.03 3.92 5.25
C LEU A 99 2.11 3.88 6.78
N ARG A 100 1.90 2.72 7.41
CA ARG A 100 2.13 2.54 8.84
C ARG A 100 3.63 2.52 9.16
N HIS A 101 4.47 1.91 8.34
CA HIS A 101 5.93 2.01 8.48
C HIS A 101 6.42 3.46 8.37
N ARG A 102 5.85 4.23 7.45
CA ARG A 102 6.08 5.67 7.41
C ARG A 102 5.71 6.35 8.73
N TYR A 103 4.49 6.11 9.23
CA TYR A 103 4.03 6.70 10.49
C TYR A 103 4.97 6.35 11.65
N GLN A 104 5.39 5.09 11.75
CA GLN A 104 6.33 4.57 12.73
C GLN A 104 7.67 5.33 12.65
N TYR A 105 8.23 5.49 11.45
CA TYR A 105 9.47 6.22 11.22
C TYR A 105 9.36 7.70 11.64
N VAL A 106 8.37 8.44 11.12
CA VAL A 106 8.25 9.90 11.39
C VAL A 106 7.89 10.22 12.84
N ASN A 107 7.35 9.26 13.58
CA ASN A 107 7.02 9.39 15.01
C ASN A 107 8.05 8.71 15.93
N ASN A 108 9.19 8.24 15.39
CA ASN A 108 10.25 7.58 16.15
C ASN A 108 9.71 6.40 17.00
N ARG A 109 8.81 5.59 16.41
CA ARG A 109 8.07 4.49 17.03
C ARG A 109 8.39 3.19 16.33
N LEU A 110 8.77 2.16 17.09
CA LEU A 110 8.89 0.75 16.64
C LEU A 110 9.83 0.47 15.44
N PHE A 111 10.40 1.46 14.76
CA PHE A 111 11.29 1.30 13.59
C PHE A 111 12.67 0.67 13.88
N HIS A 112 12.96 0.31 15.14
CA HIS A 112 14.17 -0.42 15.53
C HIS A 112 13.89 -1.89 15.93
N ASP A 113 12.63 -2.32 15.89
CA ASP A 113 12.19 -3.66 16.27
C ASP A 113 11.31 -4.22 15.15
N ASP A 114 11.95 -4.76 14.12
CA ASP A 114 11.30 -5.23 12.88
C ASP A 114 10.10 -6.12 13.17
N LYS A 115 10.23 -7.08 14.09
CA LYS A 115 9.13 -7.99 14.43
C LYS A 115 7.92 -7.27 15.04
N LYS A 116 8.12 -6.29 15.92
CA LYS A 116 7.00 -5.48 16.45
C LYS A 116 6.49 -4.47 15.43
N SER A 117 7.37 -3.95 14.58
CA SER A 117 7.06 -3.03 13.50
C SER A 117 6.09 -3.66 12.51
N GLU A 118 6.45 -4.83 11.96
CA GLU A 118 5.60 -5.61 11.03
C GLU A 118 4.25 -5.95 11.67
N LYS A 119 4.28 -6.51 12.88
CA LYS A 119 3.03 -6.86 13.59
C LYS A 119 2.12 -5.66 13.80
N ASP A 120 2.66 -4.48 14.14
CA ASP A 120 1.86 -3.26 14.30
C ASP A 120 1.33 -2.75 12.95
N ALA A 121 2.10 -2.90 11.87
CA ALA A 121 1.69 -2.55 10.51
C ALA A 121 0.53 -3.42 10.01
N ASP A 122 0.61 -4.74 10.16
CA ASP A 122 -0.47 -5.68 9.80
C ASP A 122 -1.75 -5.38 10.57
N ASN A 123 -1.63 -5.30 11.90
CA ASN A 123 -2.77 -5.02 12.78
C ASN A 123 -3.41 -3.67 12.43
N PHE A 124 -2.59 -2.66 12.13
CA PHE A 124 -3.10 -1.36 11.71
C PHE A 124 -3.83 -1.45 10.38
N ALA A 125 -3.25 -2.08 9.37
CA ALA A 125 -3.81 -2.19 8.03
C ALA A 125 -5.19 -2.86 8.08
N THR A 126 -5.30 -4.03 8.69
CA THR A 126 -6.56 -4.77 8.86
C THR A 126 -7.60 -3.94 9.61
N ASN A 127 -7.24 -3.37 10.76
CA ASN A 127 -8.16 -2.56 11.55
C ASN A 127 -8.59 -1.29 10.81
N PHE A 128 -7.69 -0.64 10.07
CA PHE A 128 -7.97 0.57 9.33
C PHE A 128 -8.96 0.31 8.21
N ILE A 129 -8.72 -0.74 7.40
CA ILE A 129 -9.61 -1.14 6.31
C ILE A 129 -10.99 -1.48 6.86
N ASN A 130 -11.06 -2.33 7.89
CA ASN A 130 -12.33 -2.77 8.48
C ASN A 130 -13.12 -1.63 9.12
N ARG A 131 -12.48 -0.73 9.88
CA ARG A 131 -13.18 0.39 10.53
C ARG A 131 -13.63 1.48 9.56
N ASN A 132 -13.00 1.55 8.38
CA ASN A 132 -13.33 2.56 7.36
C ASN A 132 -14.00 1.95 6.12
N SER A 133 -14.37 0.67 6.14
CA SER A 133 -15.01 -0.10 5.06
C SER A 133 -16.00 0.76 4.29
N ARG A 134 -17.05 1.27 4.95
CA ARG A 134 -18.08 2.12 4.34
C ARG A 134 -17.56 3.37 3.62
N LYS A 135 -16.52 4.03 4.14
CA LYS A 135 -15.92 5.21 3.48
C LYS A 135 -15.07 4.78 2.31
N ILE A 136 -14.30 3.70 2.46
CA ILE A 136 -13.47 3.13 1.41
C ILE A 136 -14.36 2.65 0.26
N SER A 137 -15.49 1.96 0.52
CA SER A 137 -16.45 1.55 -0.51
C SER A 137 -16.90 2.71 -1.38
N LYS A 138 -17.17 3.87 -0.76
CA LYS A 138 -17.56 5.09 -1.47
C LYS A 138 -16.42 5.69 -2.29
N ILE A 139 -15.21 5.69 -1.74
CA ILE A 139 -14.00 6.17 -2.46
C ILE A 139 -13.77 5.29 -3.69
N MET A 140 -13.93 3.98 -3.52
CA MET A 140 -13.65 3.00 -4.54
C MET A 140 -14.79 2.81 -5.55
N GLY A 141 -16.02 3.19 -5.19
CA GLY A 141 -17.20 3.01 -6.03
C GLY A 141 -17.74 1.58 -6.02
N TRP A 142 -17.47 0.82 -4.96
CA TRP A 142 -17.96 -0.56 -4.83
C TRP A 142 -19.44 -0.59 -4.45
N SER A 143 -20.16 -1.57 -4.99
CA SER A 143 -21.62 -1.71 -4.81
C SER A 143 -22.02 -2.25 -3.44
N GLN A 144 -21.12 -2.95 -2.74
CA GLN A 144 -21.32 -3.56 -1.43
C GLN A 144 -20.19 -3.20 -0.47
N GLU A 145 -20.49 -3.22 0.83
CA GLU A 145 -19.51 -3.09 1.92
C GLU A 145 -18.93 -4.47 2.26
N TRP A 146 -17.67 -4.53 2.68
CA TRP A 146 -16.93 -5.77 2.97
C TRP A 146 -16.14 -5.64 4.28
N THR A 147 -15.67 -6.79 4.79
CA THR A 147 -14.74 -6.93 5.92
C THR A 147 -13.60 -7.84 5.49
N VAL A 148 -12.35 -7.48 5.82
CA VAL A 148 -11.15 -8.32 5.64
C VAL A 148 -10.97 -9.18 6.89
N GLU A 149 -10.82 -10.48 6.73
CA GLU A 149 -10.44 -11.42 7.79
C GLU A 149 -8.91 -11.59 7.77
N GLU A 150 -8.26 -11.74 8.94
CA GLU A 150 -6.81 -12.03 9.00
C GLU A 150 -6.56 -13.47 8.53
N GLU A 151 -5.49 -13.71 7.77
CA GLU A 151 -5.00 -15.07 7.56
C GLU A 151 -4.30 -15.52 8.86
N ASP A 152 -4.84 -16.58 9.49
CA ASP A 152 -4.34 -17.21 10.72
C ASP A 152 -2.94 -17.85 10.55
#